data_AF-A0A2M8QFF5-F1
#
_entry.id   AF-A0A2M8QFF5-F1
#
_cell.length_a   1.000
_cell.length_b   1.000
_cell.length_c   1.000
_cell.angle_alpha   90.00
_cell.angle_beta   90.00
_cell.angle_gamma   90.00
#
_symmetry.space_group_name_H-M   'P 1'
#
loop_
_entity.id
_entity.type
_entity.pdbx_description
1 polymer ?
#
loop_
_entity_poly.entity_id
_entity_poly.type
_entity_poly.pdbx_seq_one_letter_code
_entity_poly.pdbx_strand_id
1 'polypeptide(L)'
;MRWIRTLSDWVICTPALAWSAFGACVFAFVFGTVGWYGSFFGEVNAPLWAYPFIPDCPLAALMFGIAFILMHLNRTSNLLNQLAAVFCIKYGVWTMSFWALYWARTGNVELSGVFSGPVMFVTHLGLTIMGLLLLQYARPGVRDSLLAFGWFVLSDIVDYAPIAPGRLGGYGYYPPLPWINGDPAALTPAMMWNAIVMTWLANGLLLIRALAHRHKVAEQPAPARASAR
;
A
#
# COMPACT_ATOMS: atom_id res chain seq x y z
N MET A 1 -17.93 12.66 8.75
CA MET A 1 -17.59 12.09 7.42
C MET A 1 -17.75 13.09 6.28
N ARG A 2 -18.86 13.85 6.18
CA ARG A 2 -19.09 14.80 5.06
C ARG A 2 -17.98 15.86 4.90
N TRP A 3 -17.49 16.44 6.00
CA TRP A 3 -16.43 17.46 5.97
C TRP A 3 -15.06 16.95 5.46
N ILE A 4 -14.66 15.73 5.83
CA ILE A 4 -13.40 15.12 5.35
C ILE A 4 -13.46 14.93 3.84
N ARG A 5 -14.58 14.43 3.34
CA ARG A 5 -14.79 14.26 1.90
C ARG A 5 -14.81 15.60 1.17
N THR A 6 -15.49 16.61 1.70
CA THR A 6 -15.48 17.97 1.13
C THR A 6 -14.07 18.54 1.04
N LEU A 7 -13.24 18.33 2.07
CA LEU A 7 -11.85 18.77 2.04
C LEU A 7 -11.05 18.01 0.97
N SER A 8 -11.17 16.68 0.93
CA SER A 8 -10.51 15.86 -0.10
C SER A 8 -10.92 16.28 -1.52
N ASP A 9 -12.23 16.50 -1.74
CA ASP A 9 -12.76 16.97 -3.03
C ASP A 9 -12.22 18.36 -3.38
N TRP A 10 -12.10 19.27 -2.41
CA TRP A 10 -11.51 20.60 -2.63
C TRP A 10 -10.03 20.52 -3.06
N VAL A 11 -9.24 19.65 -2.41
CA VAL A 11 -7.84 19.43 -2.79
C VAL A 11 -7.75 18.83 -4.19
N ILE A 12 -8.56 17.81 -4.48
CA ILE A 12 -8.61 17.15 -5.80
C ILE A 12 -9.01 18.15 -6.89
N CYS A 13 -9.98 19.02 -6.64
CA CYS A 13 -10.45 19.97 -7.64
C CYS A 13 -9.52 21.18 -7.84
N THR A 14 -8.60 21.44 -6.91
CA THR A 14 -7.66 22.57 -7.01
C THR A 14 -6.41 22.14 -7.81
N PRO A 15 -6.19 22.64 -9.05
CA PRO A 15 -5.13 22.13 -9.92
C PRO A 15 -3.73 22.21 -9.31
N ALA A 16 -3.39 23.35 -8.70
CA ALA A 16 -2.08 23.55 -8.09
C ALA A 16 -1.81 22.53 -6.98
N LEU A 17 -2.81 22.23 -6.13
CA LEU A 17 -2.69 21.24 -5.06
C LEU A 17 -2.63 19.82 -5.62
N ALA A 18 -3.46 19.51 -6.61
CA ALA A 18 -3.48 18.19 -7.25
C ALA A 18 -2.15 17.84 -7.92
N TRP A 19 -1.62 18.75 -8.74
CA TRP A 19 -0.34 18.56 -9.42
C TRP A 19 0.84 18.58 -8.46
N SER A 20 0.81 19.40 -7.40
CA SER A 20 1.86 19.41 -6.38
C SER A 20 1.88 18.10 -5.59
N ALA A 21 0.70 17.59 -5.18
CA ALA A 21 0.58 16.31 -4.50
C ALA A 21 1.07 15.15 -5.37
N PHE A 22 0.71 15.15 -6.65
CA PHE A 22 1.20 14.17 -7.62
C PHE A 22 2.73 14.24 -7.77
N GLY A 23 3.28 15.45 -7.96
CA GLY A 23 4.73 15.67 -8.05
C GLY A 23 5.47 15.19 -6.80
N ALA A 24 4.93 15.46 -5.61
CA ALA A 24 5.48 14.96 -4.35
C ALA A 24 5.47 13.42 -4.27
N CYS A 25 4.40 12.77 -4.75
CA CYS A 25 4.32 11.31 -4.81
C CYS A 25 5.33 10.70 -5.78
N VAL A 26 5.52 11.32 -6.95
CA VAL A 26 6.54 10.90 -7.93
C VAL A 26 7.95 11.10 -7.36
N PHE A 27 8.20 12.22 -6.69
CA PHE A 27 9.46 12.46 -6.00
C PHE A 27 9.71 11.41 -4.92
N ALA A 28 8.72 11.13 -4.06
CA ALA A 28 8.82 10.10 -3.02
C ALA A 28 9.09 8.71 -3.62
N PHE A 29 8.46 8.38 -4.76
CA PHE A 29 8.73 7.15 -5.49
C PHE A 29 10.18 7.06 -5.95
N VAL A 30 10.69 8.08 -6.66
CA VAL A 30 12.06 8.06 -7.18
C VAL A 30 13.06 8.08 -6.03
N PHE A 31 12.90 9.00 -5.09
CA PHE A 31 13.82 9.16 -3.96
C PHE A 31 13.86 7.93 -3.06
N GLY A 32 12.69 7.35 -2.74
CA GLY A 32 12.61 6.13 -1.94
C GLY A 32 13.16 4.91 -2.68
N THR A 33 12.80 4.73 -3.96
CA THR A 33 13.27 3.58 -4.76
C THR A 33 14.79 3.64 -4.95
N VAL A 34 15.34 4.79 -5.32
CA VAL A 34 16.78 4.93 -5.54
C VAL A 34 17.55 4.96 -4.22
N GLY A 35 17.08 5.73 -3.24
CA GLY A 35 17.79 5.97 -1.99
C GLY A 35 17.75 4.82 -0.99
N TRP A 36 16.63 4.10 -0.90
CA TRP A 36 16.47 2.98 0.05
C TRP A 36 16.68 1.61 -0.61
N TYR A 37 16.15 1.41 -1.83
CA TYR A 37 16.22 0.12 -2.53
C TYR A 37 17.34 0.05 -3.58
N GLY A 38 18.03 1.15 -3.89
CA GLY A 38 19.00 1.21 -4.99
C GLY A 38 20.11 0.17 -4.88
N SER A 39 20.76 0.04 -3.72
CA SER A 39 21.78 -1.00 -3.50
C SER A 39 21.16 -2.40 -3.46
N PHE A 40 19.96 -2.50 -2.89
CA PHE A 40 19.24 -3.77 -2.73
C PHE A 40 19.00 -4.47 -4.07
N PHE A 41 18.62 -3.74 -5.12
CA PHE A 41 18.47 -4.32 -6.48
C PHE A 41 19.74 -5.01 -6.98
N GLY A 42 20.92 -4.45 -6.68
CA GLY A 42 22.21 -5.04 -7.04
C GLY A 42 22.61 -6.20 -6.13
N GLU A 43 22.31 -6.11 -4.83
CA GLU A 43 22.62 -7.16 -3.84
C GLU A 43 21.91 -8.47 -4.15
N VAL A 44 20.64 -8.41 -4.53
CA VAL A 44 19.79 -9.60 -4.69
C VAL A 44 19.69 -10.11 -6.13
N ASN A 45 20.28 -9.40 -7.10
CA ASN A 45 20.20 -9.71 -8.54
C ASN A 45 18.77 -10.12 -8.97
N ALA A 46 17.78 -9.33 -8.56
CA ALA A 46 16.38 -9.67 -8.77
C ALA A 46 16.07 -9.86 -10.27
N PRO A 47 15.25 -10.85 -10.64
CA PRO A 47 14.72 -10.95 -11.99
C PRO A 47 13.73 -9.81 -12.25
N LEU A 48 13.62 -9.37 -13.51
CA LEU A 48 12.80 -8.21 -13.89
C LEU A 48 11.32 -8.33 -13.47
N TRP A 49 10.78 -9.54 -13.39
CA TRP A 49 9.40 -9.75 -12.96
C TRP A 49 9.15 -9.38 -11.49
N ALA A 50 10.20 -9.40 -10.64
CA ALA A 50 10.10 -9.07 -9.22
C ALA A 50 10.12 -7.55 -8.97
N TYR A 51 10.58 -6.75 -9.93
CA TYR A 51 10.77 -5.30 -9.76
C TYR A 51 9.50 -4.54 -9.33
N PRO A 52 8.28 -4.90 -9.78
CA PRO A 52 7.07 -4.24 -9.30
C PRO A 52 6.73 -4.54 -7.83
N PHE A 53 7.32 -5.56 -7.21
CA PHE A 53 7.05 -5.96 -5.84
C PHE A 53 8.10 -5.45 -4.84
N ILE A 54 9.28 -5.04 -5.32
CA ILE A 54 10.40 -4.61 -4.47
C ILE A 54 10.20 -3.21 -3.87
N PRO A 55 9.86 -2.17 -4.64
CA PRO A 55 9.80 -0.81 -4.12
C PRO A 55 8.46 -0.56 -3.41
N ASP A 56 8.19 -1.30 -2.33
CA ASP A 56 6.97 -1.30 -1.52
C ASP A 56 6.31 0.08 -1.30
N CYS A 57 6.77 0.83 -0.30
CA CYS A 57 6.23 2.13 0.06
C CYS A 57 6.49 3.23 -0.98
N PRO A 58 7.60 3.24 -1.76
CA PRO A 58 7.71 4.14 -2.91
C PRO A 58 6.59 3.92 -3.93
N LEU A 59 6.31 2.66 -4.29
CA LEU A 59 5.27 2.32 -5.26
C LEU A 59 3.88 2.65 -4.71
N ALA A 60 3.66 2.47 -3.41
CA ALA A 60 2.42 2.90 -2.76
C ALA A 60 2.17 4.39 -2.94
N ALA A 61 3.19 5.23 -2.73
CA ALA A 61 3.09 6.67 -2.96
C ALA A 61 2.77 6.99 -4.42
N LEU A 62 3.45 6.33 -5.38
CA LEU A 62 3.17 6.50 -6.80
C LEU A 62 1.74 6.10 -7.16
N MET A 63 1.27 4.94 -6.70
CA MET A 63 -0.09 4.44 -6.95
C MET A 63 -1.14 5.40 -6.40
N PHE A 64 -0.93 5.96 -5.21
CA PHE A 64 -1.77 7.03 -4.68
C PHE A 64 -1.75 8.26 -5.59
N GLY A 65 -0.56 8.73 -5.96
CA GLY A 65 -0.42 9.89 -6.85
C GLY A 65 -1.17 9.71 -8.17
N ILE A 66 -1.02 8.55 -8.81
CA ILE A 66 -1.72 8.22 -10.06
C ILE A 66 -3.24 8.18 -9.84
N ALA A 67 -3.72 7.52 -8.77
CA ALA A 67 -5.14 7.51 -8.46
C ALA A 67 -5.69 8.93 -8.26
N PHE A 68 -4.93 9.76 -7.54
CA PHE A 68 -5.28 11.13 -7.20
C PHE A 68 -5.34 12.04 -8.43
N ILE A 69 -4.32 12.01 -9.29
CA ILE A 69 -4.31 12.85 -10.50
C ILE A 69 -5.36 12.41 -11.51
N LEU A 70 -5.64 11.11 -11.60
CA LEU A 70 -6.73 10.63 -12.45
C LEU A 70 -8.08 11.16 -11.96
N MET A 71 -8.34 11.16 -10.63
CA MET A 71 -9.55 11.78 -10.07
C MET A 71 -9.65 13.27 -10.42
N HIS A 72 -8.54 14.02 -10.31
CA HIS A 72 -8.48 15.43 -10.72
C HIS A 72 -8.86 15.62 -12.19
N LEU A 73 -8.43 14.70 -13.06
CA LEU A 73 -8.74 14.69 -14.49
C LEU A 73 -10.11 14.09 -14.83
N ASN A 74 -10.98 13.87 -13.84
CA ASN A 74 -12.29 13.23 -13.98
C ASN A 74 -12.24 11.81 -14.57
N ARG A 75 -11.13 11.10 -14.38
CA ARG A 75 -10.95 9.69 -14.76
C ARG A 75 -10.79 8.88 -13.49
N THR A 76 -11.73 8.02 -13.15
CA THR A 76 -11.62 7.20 -11.92
C THR A 76 -11.61 5.72 -12.24
N SER A 77 -10.72 4.99 -11.59
CA SER A 77 -10.62 3.53 -11.70
C SER A 77 -10.78 2.91 -10.32
N ASN A 78 -11.82 2.10 -10.19
CA ASN A 78 -12.13 1.47 -8.91
C ASN A 78 -11.06 0.47 -8.44
N LEU A 79 -10.49 -0.28 -9.39
CA LEU A 79 -9.36 -1.18 -9.11
C LEU A 79 -8.15 -0.40 -8.63
N LEU A 80 -7.79 0.68 -9.33
CA LEU A 80 -6.63 1.50 -8.95
C LEU A 80 -6.83 2.15 -7.57
N ASN A 81 -8.02 2.69 -7.29
CA ASN A 81 -8.32 3.31 -5.99
C ASN A 81 -8.21 2.28 -4.85
N GLN A 82 -8.69 1.05 -5.07
CA GLN A 82 -8.55 -0.02 -4.09
C GLN A 82 -7.09 -0.44 -3.91
N LEU A 83 -6.37 -0.70 -5.00
CA LEU A 83 -4.95 -1.04 -4.97
C LEU A 83 -4.15 0.02 -4.23
N ALA A 84 -4.24 1.28 -4.65
CA ALA A 84 -3.52 2.40 -4.04
C ALA A 84 -3.89 2.56 -2.55
N ALA A 85 -5.16 2.40 -2.18
CA ALA A 85 -5.56 2.48 -0.78
C ALA A 85 -4.92 1.38 0.07
N VAL A 86 -4.94 0.14 -0.43
CA VAL A 86 -4.36 -1.00 0.28
C VAL A 86 -2.84 -0.93 0.30
N PHE A 87 -2.19 -0.54 -0.79
CA PHE A 87 -0.74 -0.27 -0.84
C PHE A 87 -0.34 0.69 0.28
N CYS A 88 -0.99 1.85 0.34
CA CYS A 88 -0.71 2.88 1.32
C CYS A 88 -0.93 2.41 2.76
N ILE A 89 -2.05 1.73 3.03
CA ILE A 89 -2.38 1.24 4.38
C ILE A 89 -1.45 0.10 4.80
N LYS A 90 -1.26 -0.92 3.95
CA LYS A 90 -0.46 -2.10 4.24
C LYS A 90 0.98 -1.70 4.54
N TYR A 91 1.65 -1.04 3.60
CA TYR A 91 3.06 -0.68 3.75
C TYR A 91 3.27 0.44 4.77
N GLY A 92 2.32 1.36 4.91
CA GLY A 92 2.35 2.38 5.95
C GLY A 92 2.35 1.76 7.36
N VAL A 93 1.37 0.89 7.64
CA VAL A 93 1.25 0.21 8.94
C VAL A 93 2.39 -0.76 9.17
N TRP A 94 2.84 -1.48 8.15
CA TRP A 94 3.97 -2.40 8.23
C TRP A 94 5.24 -1.67 8.66
N THR A 95 5.59 -0.55 8.01
CA THR A 95 6.80 0.22 8.36
C THR A 95 6.71 0.83 9.75
N MET A 96 5.55 1.38 10.13
CA MET A 96 5.35 1.88 11.49
C MET A 96 5.52 0.76 12.53
N SER A 97 4.96 -0.42 12.26
CA SER A 97 5.06 -1.59 13.14
C SER A 97 6.50 -2.07 13.27
N PHE A 98 7.24 -2.12 12.15
CA PHE A 98 8.65 -2.48 12.13
C PHE A 98 9.48 -1.57 13.03
N TRP A 99 9.38 -0.25 12.84
CA TRP A 99 10.18 0.70 13.63
C TRP A 99 9.80 0.71 15.11
N ALA A 100 8.51 0.63 15.42
CA ALA A 100 8.05 0.51 16.81
C ALA A 100 8.62 -0.76 17.48
N LEU A 101 8.60 -1.90 16.78
CA LEU A 101 9.16 -3.15 17.29
C LEU A 101 10.68 -3.08 17.40
N TYR A 102 11.37 -2.50 16.41
CA TYR A 102 12.82 -2.30 16.44
C TYR A 102 13.23 -1.49 17.66
N TRP A 103 12.56 -0.38 17.96
CA TRP A 103 12.84 0.42 19.16
C TRP A 103 12.54 -0.34 20.44
N ALA A 104 11.43 -1.08 20.49
CA ALA A 104 11.07 -1.88 21.66
C ALA A 104 12.11 -2.99 21.95
N ARG A 105 12.81 -3.49 20.92
CA ARG A 105 13.79 -4.58 21.05
C ARG A 105 15.21 -4.09 21.29
N THR A 106 15.57 -2.93 20.74
CA THR A 106 16.96 -2.44 20.74
C THR A 106 17.17 -1.23 21.64
N GLY A 107 16.12 -0.47 21.96
CA GLY A 107 16.22 0.86 22.58
C GLY A 107 16.87 1.92 21.68
N ASN A 108 17.23 1.58 20.44
CA ASN A 108 18.01 2.45 19.55
C ASN A 108 17.09 3.28 18.65
N VAL A 109 16.86 4.54 19.03
CA VAL A 109 16.17 5.52 18.20
C VAL A 109 17.22 6.31 17.41
N GLU A 110 17.64 5.77 16.27
CA GLU A 110 18.53 6.49 15.36
C GLU A 110 17.84 7.74 14.82
N LEU A 111 18.42 8.91 15.09
CA LEU A 111 17.91 10.22 14.66
C LEU A 111 18.68 10.80 13.46
N SER A 112 19.76 10.15 13.04
CA SER A 112 20.60 10.59 11.94
C SER A 112 20.09 10.10 10.59
N GLY A 113 20.05 11.00 9.61
CA GLY A 113 19.78 10.65 8.22
C GLY A 113 18.31 10.76 7.80
N VAL A 114 18.14 10.87 6.49
CA VAL A 114 16.84 11.06 5.82
C VAL A 114 15.96 9.81 5.82
N PHE A 115 16.55 8.63 6.07
CA PHE A 115 15.83 7.37 6.25
C PHE A 115 15.90 6.85 7.69
N SER A 116 16.14 7.74 8.65
CA SER A 116 16.09 7.41 10.08
C SER A 116 14.73 6.84 10.47
N GLY A 117 14.72 6.01 11.51
CA GLY A 117 13.50 5.35 11.98
C GLY A 117 12.33 6.31 12.24
N PRO A 118 12.55 7.45 12.95
CA PRO A 118 11.47 8.41 13.20
C PRO A 118 10.93 9.06 11.93
N VAL A 119 11.78 9.38 10.97
CA VAL A 119 11.34 9.92 9.67
C VAL A 119 10.53 8.88 8.91
N MET A 120 11.01 7.63 8.86
CA MET A 120 10.29 6.52 8.25
C MET A 120 8.93 6.31 8.93
N PHE A 121 8.87 6.32 10.26
CA PHE A 121 7.61 6.17 10.99
C PHE A 121 6.60 7.28 10.64
N VAL A 122 7.01 8.55 10.70
CA VAL A 122 6.13 9.70 10.47
C VAL A 122 5.66 9.78 9.02
N THR A 123 6.57 9.57 8.06
CA THR A 123 6.21 9.57 6.63
C THR A 123 5.23 8.45 6.30
N HIS A 124 5.35 7.29 6.95
CA HIS A 124 4.47 6.15 6.75
C HIS A 124 3.13 6.26 7.49
N LEU A 125 3.07 7.06 8.57
CA LEU A 125 1.79 7.52 9.11
C LEU A 125 1.04 8.37 8.08
N GLY A 126 1.74 9.31 7.43
CA GLY A 126 1.18 10.09 6.31
C GLY A 126 0.68 9.19 5.17
N LEU A 127 1.48 8.21 4.77
CA LEU A 127 1.09 7.22 3.75
C LEU A 127 -0.17 6.45 4.16
N THR A 128 -0.25 5.99 5.41
CA THR A 128 -1.45 5.30 5.94
C THR A 128 -2.68 6.19 5.86
N ILE A 129 -2.57 7.46 6.25
CA ILE A 129 -3.66 8.45 6.18
C ILE A 129 -4.09 8.65 4.72
N MET A 130 -3.15 8.75 3.77
CA MET A 130 -3.45 8.85 2.34
C MET A 130 -4.29 7.67 1.86
N GLY A 131 -3.94 6.45 2.25
CA GLY A 131 -4.71 5.25 1.91
C GLY A 131 -6.12 5.26 2.52
N LEU A 132 -6.25 5.64 3.79
CA LEU A 132 -7.55 5.78 4.46
C LEU A 132 -8.45 6.83 3.80
N LEU A 133 -7.88 7.96 3.36
CA LEU A 133 -8.61 8.98 2.61
C LEU A 133 -9.10 8.45 1.26
N LEU A 134 -8.29 7.63 0.59
CA LEU A 134 -8.63 7.06 -0.71
C LEU A 134 -9.77 6.03 -0.65
N LEU A 135 -9.96 5.36 0.49
CA LEU A 135 -11.10 4.45 0.73
C LEU A 135 -12.46 5.14 0.58
N GLN A 136 -12.54 6.46 0.73
CA GLN A 136 -13.77 7.24 0.49
C GLN A 136 -14.23 7.20 -0.97
N TYR A 137 -13.29 6.94 -1.88
CA TYR A 137 -13.48 6.91 -3.33
C TYR A 137 -13.46 5.48 -3.90
N ALA A 138 -13.12 4.48 -3.09
CA ALA A 138 -13.19 3.08 -3.46
C ALA A 138 -14.65 2.57 -3.40
N ARG A 139 -15.08 1.89 -4.46
CA ARG A 139 -16.39 1.23 -4.57
C ARG A 139 -16.19 -0.27 -4.79
N PRO A 140 -15.92 -1.06 -3.74
CA PRO A 140 -15.45 -2.43 -3.87
C PRO A 140 -16.37 -3.30 -4.74
N GLY A 141 -15.84 -3.77 -5.87
CA GLY A 141 -16.47 -4.76 -6.72
C GLY A 141 -15.74 -6.09 -6.60
N VAL A 142 -16.45 -7.21 -6.64
CA VAL A 142 -15.87 -8.54 -6.36
C VAL A 142 -14.63 -8.81 -7.21
N ARG A 143 -14.68 -8.52 -8.51
CA ARG A 143 -13.53 -8.69 -9.41
C ARG A 143 -12.33 -7.86 -8.97
N ASP A 144 -12.53 -6.56 -8.73
CA ASP A 144 -11.44 -5.64 -8.40
C ASP A 144 -10.83 -5.97 -7.03
N SER A 145 -11.66 -6.37 -6.06
CA SER A 145 -11.19 -6.79 -4.74
C SER A 145 -10.41 -8.11 -4.79
N LEU A 146 -10.80 -9.07 -5.65
CA LEU A 146 -10.04 -10.29 -5.87
C LEU A 146 -8.69 -10.03 -6.55
N LEU A 147 -8.65 -9.13 -7.54
CA LEU A 147 -7.40 -8.74 -8.21
C LEU A 147 -6.45 -8.04 -7.24
N ALA A 148 -6.96 -7.10 -6.43
CA ALA A 148 -6.16 -6.45 -5.40
C ALA A 148 -5.64 -7.47 -4.37
N PHE A 149 -6.51 -8.35 -3.89
CA PHE A 149 -6.11 -9.39 -2.94
C PHE A 149 -5.03 -10.31 -3.52
N GLY A 150 -5.22 -10.80 -4.75
CA GLY A 150 -4.23 -11.64 -5.43
C GLY A 150 -2.87 -10.96 -5.56
N TRP A 151 -2.85 -9.65 -5.86
CA TRP A 151 -1.60 -8.87 -5.89
C TRP A 151 -0.87 -8.88 -4.55
N PHE A 152 -1.56 -8.63 -3.44
CA PHE A 152 -0.93 -8.55 -2.13
C PHE A 152 -0.54 -9.92 -1.55
N VAL A 153 -1.27 -10.98 -1.90
CA VAL A 153 -0.84 -12.36 -1.60
C VAL A 153 0.43 -12.68 -2.37
N LEU A 154 0.51 -12.30 -3.64
CA LEU A 154 1.72 -12.49 -4.43
C LEU A 154 2.88 -11.67 -3.85
N SER A 155 2.66 -10.42 -3.44
CA SER A 155 3.67 -9.62 -2.73
C SER A 155 4.16 -10.33 -1.45
N ASP A 156 3.27 -10.84 -0.60
CA ASP A 156 3.68 -11.56 0.63
C ASP A 156 4.53 -12.79 0.31
N ILE A 157 4.21 -13.50 -0.78
CA ILE A 157 5.00 -14.64 -1.27
C ILE A 157 6.37 -14.16 -1.79
N VAL A 158 6.41 -13.09 -2.57
CA VAL A 158 7.66 -12.54 -3.12
C VAL A 158 8.59 -12.03 -2.02
N ASP A 159 8.02 -11.48 -0.94
CA ASP A 159 8.77 -10.91 0.18
C ASP A 159 9.29 -11.98 1.14
N TYR A 160 8.53 -13.06 1.37
CA TYR A 160 8.80 -13.97 2.49
C TYR A 160 8.84 -15.46 2.14
N ALA A 161 8.41 -15.89 0.95
CA ALA A 161 8.38 -17.32 0.59
C ALA A 161 9.65 -17.78 -0.15
N PRO A 162 9.99 -19.08 -0.08
CA PRO A 162 11.15 -19.64 -0.78
C PRO A 162 11.00 -19.71 -2.32
N ILE A 163 9.86 -19.27 -2.88
CA ILE A 163 9.60 -19.26 -4.33
C ILE A 163 10.51 -18.24 -5.05
N ALA A 164 10.90 -17.18 -4.37
CA ALA A 164 11.90 -16.23 -4.85
C ALA A 164 13.15 -16.34 -3.96
N PRO A 165 14.31 -16.85 -4.46
CA PRO A 165 15.54 -16.76 -3.71
C PRO A 165 15.92 -15.27 -3.58
N GLY A 166 15.52 -14.68 -2.46
CA GLY A 166 15.84 -13.30 -2.08
C GLY A 166 17.07 -13.24 -1.17
N ARG A 167 17.12 -12.21 -0.32
CA ARG A 167 18.26 -12.00 0.59
C ARG A 167 18.33 -13.14 1.61
N LEU A 168 19.54 -13.68 1.86
CA LEU A 168 19.82 -14.65 2.94
C LEU A 168 19.24 -16.08 2.75
N GLY A 169 19.06 -16.56 1.52
CA GLY A 169 18.92 -18.01 1.25
C GLY A 169 17.56 -18.65 1.61
N GLY A 170 16.48 -17.87 1.66
CA GLY A 170 15.12 -18.39 1.86
C GLY A 170 14.04 -17.34 2.15
N TYR A 171 14.44 -16.16 2.60
CA TYR A 171 13.57 -14.99 2.71
C TYR A 171 13.68 -14.12 1.45
N GLY A 172 12.54 -13.62 0.96
CA GLY A 172 12.37 -13.04 -0.37
C GLY A 172 12.83 -11.58 -0.49
N TYR A 173 12.25 -10.83 -1.44
CA TYR A 173 12.67 -9.46 -1.77
C TYR A 173 12.09 -8.36 -0.85
N TYR A 174 11.95 -8.66 0.45
CA TYR A 174 11.47 -7.71 1.45
C TYR A 174 12.46 -6.53 1.66
N PRO A 175 12.01 -5.39 2.23
CA PRO A 175 12.84 -4.21 2.39
C PRO A 175 14.12 -4.48 3.18
N PRO A 176 15.27 -3.83 2.85
CA PRO A 176 16.48 -3.96 3.65
C PRO A 176 16.25 -3.43 5.06
N LEU A 177 16.44 -4.30 6.07
CA LEU A 177 16.21 -3.98 7.48
C LEU A 177 17.53 -3.76 8.25
N PRO A 178 17.55 -2.84 9.24
CA PRO A 178 18.60 -2.75 10.24
C PRO A 178 18.83 -4.08 10.97
N TRP A 179 20.10 -4.38 11.26
CA TRP A 179 20.51 -5.61 11.94
C TRP A 179 20.29 -5.48 13.45
N ILE A 180 19.91 -6.57 14.11
CA ILE A 180 19.78 -6.62 15.57
C ILE A 180 20.77 -7.66 16.09
N ASN A 181 21.76 -7.25 16.89
CA ASN A 181 22.77 -8.14 17.48
C ASN A 181 23.47 -9.05 16.45
N GLY A 182 23.72 -8.55 15.23
CA GLY A 182 24.34 -9.32 14.16
C GLY A 182 23.37 -10.18 13.34
N ASP A 183 22.07 -10.20 13.67
CA ASP A 183 21.04 -10.93 12.94
C ASP A 183 20.22 -9.97 12.04
N PRO A 184 20.35 -10.06 10.71
CA PRO A 184 19.58 -9.26 9.75
C PRO A 184 18.13 -9.73 9.56
N ALA A 185 17.73 -10.86 10.15
CA ALA A 185 16.40 -11.45 10.03
C ALA A 185 15.64 -11.49 11.36
N ALA A 186 16.18 -10.89 12.43
CA ALA A 186 15.65 -10.97 13.78
C ALA A 186 14.16 -10.58 13.92
N LEU A 187 13.69 -9.63 13.11
CA LEU A 187 12.29 -9.19 13.09
C LEU A 187 11.48 -9.73 11.91
N THR A 188 12.14 -10.39 10.95
CA THR A 188 11.50 -10.85 9.70
C THR A 188 10.29 -11.76 9.95
N PRO A 189 10.31 -12.75 10.88
CA PRO A 189 9.12 -13.57 11.14
C PRO A 189 7.91 -12.77 11.66
N ALA A 190 8.16 -11.79 12.54
CA ALA A 190 7.10 -10.93 13.06
C ALA A 190 6.52 -10.02 11.96
N MET A 191 7.39 -9.52 11.09
CA MET A 191 6.99 -8.65 9.99
C MET A 191 6.28 -9.39 8.85
N MET A 192 6.65 -10.64 8.58
CA MET A 192 5.90 -11.53 7.69
C MET A 192 4.47 -11.70 8.20
N TRP A 193 4.30 -11.97 9.50
CA TRP A 193 2.97 -12.09 10.08
C TRP A 193 2.18 -10.79 9.98
N ASN A 194 2.82 -9.65 10.25
CA ASN A 194 2.20 -8.34 10.08
C ASN A 194 1.72 -8.13 8.64
N ALA A 195 2.56 -8.41 7.65
CA ALA A 195 2.24 -8.27 6.23
C ALA A 195 1.03 -9.12 5.83
N ILE A 196 1.03 -10.41 6.20
CA ILE A 196 -0.08 -11.33 5.96
C ILE A 196 -1.35 -10.80 6.62
N VAL A 197 -1.31 -10.47 7.92
CA VAL A 197 -2.49 -9.94 8.63
C VAL A 197 -3.04 -8.69 7.93
N MET A 198 -2.19 -7.76 7.51
CA MET A 198 -2.62 -6.57 6.80
C MET A 198 -3.22 -6.88 5.43
N THR A 199 -2.64 -7.83 4.68
CA THR A 199 -3.20 -8.30 3.40
C THR A 199 -4.62 -8.82 3.59
N TRP A 200 -4.83 -9.70 4.57
CA TRP A 200 -6.14 -10.29 4.85
C TRP A 200 -7.13 -9.29 5.45
N LEU A 201 -6.69 -8.42 6.35
CA LEU A 201 -7.56 -7.39 6.94
C LEU A 201 -7.99 -6.38 5.88
N ALA A 202 -7.06 -5.75 5.18
CA ALA A 202 -7.39 -4.68 4.23
C ALA A 202 -8.16 -5.21 3.01
N ASN A 203 -7.66 -6.28 2.36
CA ASN A 203 -8.33 -6.82 1.17
C ASN A 203 -9.55 -7.68 1.52
N GLY A 204 -9.49 -8.47 2.58
CA GLY A 204 -10.60 -9.31 3.01
C GLY A 204 -11.83 -8.48 3.38
N LEU A 205 -11.64 -7.35 4.10
CA LEU A 205 -12.75 -6.43 4.38
C LEU A 205 -13.35 -5.83 3.11
N LEU A 206 -12.53 -5.45 2.12
CA LEU A 206 -13.01 -4.94 0.84
C LEU A 206 -13.79 -6.01 0.06
N LEU A 207 -13.29 -7.25 0.04
CA LEU A 207 -13.96 -8.38 -0.61
C LEU A 207 -15.29 -8.72 0.07
N ILE A 208 -15.33 -8.81 1.40
CA ILE A 208 -16.57 -9.03 2.17
C ILE A 208 -17.59 -7.94 1.85
N ARG A 209 -17.15 -6.68 1.84
CA ARG A 209 -18.00 -5.54 1.53
C ARG A 209 -18.53 -5.58 0.09
N ALA A 210 -17.72 -6.02 -0.87
CA ALA A 210 -18.12 -6.23 -2.26
C ALA A 210 -19.14 -7.37 -2.42
N LEU A 211 -18.93 -8.49 -1.72
CA LEU A 211 -19.84 -9.65 -1.72
C LEU A 211 -21.19 -9.29 -1.09
N ALA A 212 -21.18 -8.60 0.06
CA ALA A 212 -22.38 -8.14 0.74
C ALA A 212 -23.19 -7.16 -0.15
N HIS A 213 -22.51 -6.26 -0.86
CA HIS A 213 -23.17 -5.37 -1.81
C HIS A 213 -23.81 -6.14 -2.96
N ARG A 214 -23.10 -7.11 -3.55
CA ARG A 214 -23.63 -7.95 -4.64
C ARG A 214 -24.87 -8.73 -4.20
N HIS A 215 -24.86 -9.30 -3.00
CA HIS A 215 -26.00 -10.03 -2.44
C HIS A 215 -27.24 -9.13 -2.31
N LYS A 216 -27.08 -7.95 -1.70
CA LYS A 216 -28.17 -6.98 -1.53
C LYS A 216 -28.81 -6.55 -2.85
N VAL A 217 -28.02 -6.42 -3.91
CA VAL A 217 -28.55 -6.08 -5.25
C VAL A 217 -29.30 -7.27 -5.87
N ALA A 218 -28.86 -8.50 -5.65
CA ALA A 218 -29.52 -9.69 -6.18
C ALA A 218 -30.87 -9.98 -5.51
N GLU A 219 -31.05 -9.58 -4.25
CA GLU A 219 -32.32 -9.75 -3.51
C GLU A 219 -33.38 -8.69 -3.83
N GLN A 220 -33.03 -7.62 -4.57
CA GLN A 220 -34.01 -6.60 -4.94
C GLN A 220 -34.96 -7.11 -6.02
N PRO A 221 -36.29 -7.04 -5.81
CA PRO A 221 -37.26 -7.46 -6.82
C PRO A 221 -37.08 -6.63 -8.10
N ALA A 222 -37.20 -7.29 -9.27
CA ALA A 222 -37.07 -6.63 -10.56
C ALA A 222 -38.04 -5.44 -10.65
N PRO A 223 -37.60 -4.28 -11.18
CA PRO A 223 -38.48 -3.13 -11.31
C PRO A 223 -39.71 -3.54 -12.14
N ALA A 224 -40.90 -3.23 -11.63
CA ALA A 224 -42.15 -3.51 -12.31
C ALA A 224 -42.04 -2.92 -13.73
N ARG A 225 -42.11 -3.79 -14.76
CA ARG A 225 -42.18 -3.32 -16.14
C ARG A 225 -43.40 -2.41 -16.22
N ALA A 226 -43.17 -1.11 -16.37
CA ALA A 226 -44.24 -0.18 -16.66
C ALA A 226 -44.90 -0.68 -17.95
N SER A 227 -46.12 -1.18 -17.82
CA SER A 227 -46.92 -1.58 -18.96
C SER A 227 -47.14 -0.32 -19.79
N ALA A 228 -46.47 -0.21 -20.93
CA ALA A 228 -46.79 0.78 -21.94
C ALA A 228 -48.26 0.56 -22.33
N ARG A 229 -49.10 1.54 -22.00
CA ARG A 229 -50.44 1.73 -22.54
C ARG A 229 -50.43 3.02 -23.33
#